data_AF-A0AAE1U3A7-F1
#
_entry.id   AF-A0AAE1U3A7-F1
#
_cell.length_a   1.000
_cell.length_b   1.000
_cell.length_c   1.000
_cell.angle_alpha   90.00
_cell.angle_beta   90.00
_cell.angle_gamma   90.00
#
_symmetry.space_group_name_H-M   'P 1'
#
loop_
_entity.id
_entity.type
_entity.pdbx_description
1 polymer ?
#
loop_
_entity_poly.entity_id
_entity_poly.type
_entity_poly.pdbx_seq_one_letter_code
_entity_poly.pdbx_strand_id
1 'polypeptide(L)'
;MLWPREAGEFIASKCKDVQINRDGVKKAAVTITQAVIDGNVKLETFTQNELFPLHKGLSEEELANWIFLVDSLNFNFWTPDGEPKFTVQWNGKTYKGYMAMVAAINRAIDEGKRIYDPKYYTSLSIDEVKHIFRSLTSSTMPLFEERLRVMKEVGETLLDKYEGSFAEVIKKCEKSGIRLVELVTNDFPSFNDTAEFEGQKVAMFKRAQIVVSDTWLLFRGQGLGAFLDIDELTMFADYRVPQALAYFGALEYSESLTQKLKKQTLFKSGDREEAKIRGCSIHAVELIVEEARKILREQGTNPAGLNSIKTDFFFWEYRIKNSQLLMKIPYHRIRLDKPQEVDDDPMDETDLAEKVSWGEAMGWLEKFVNWAERHPAFPVAMVMRGHLYYKDVSLLRQQSVKQADIRDMFKRAAKKAEAAGIIREAQAASTASNATAKSPASTASNATAKSPQPTPEPEPVAGPSRPLTIDDLLDLDDPPPYGGFSSDSD
;
A
#
# COMPACT_ATOMS: atom_id res chain seq x y z
N MET A 1 18.93 -22.55 -17.53
CA MET A 1 18.15 -21.81 -16.52
C MET A 1 16.83 -22.55 -16.36
N LEU A 2 16.35 -22.74 -15.12
CA LEU A 2 15.03 -23.33 -14.87
C LEU A 2 13.96 -22.25 -14.96
N TRP A 3 12.85 -22.56 -15.62
CA TRP A 3 11.67 -21.71 -15.69
C TRP A 3 10.87 -21.74 -14.38
N PRO A 4 9.94 -20.80 -14.13
CA PRO A 4 9.30 -20.65 -12.82
C PRO A 4 8.73 -21.93 -12.21
N ARG A 5 8.10 -22.78 -13.02
CA ARG A 5 7.51 -24.05 -12.59
C ARG A 5 8.57 -25.05 -12.13
N GLU A 6 9.55 -25.33 -12.98
CA GLU A 6 10.67 -26.25 -12.69
C GLU A 6 11.58 -25.69 -11.59
N ALA A 7 11.76 -24.37 -11.55
CA ALA A 7 12.50 -23.67 -10.50
C ALA A 7 11.81 -23.86 -9.15
N GLY A 8 10.49 -23.68 -9.08
CA GLY A 8 9.71 -23.89 -7.87
C GLY A 8 9.84 -25.31 -7.34
N GLU A 9 9.66 -26.31 -8.21
CA GLU A 9 9.84 -27.73 -7.86
C GLU A 9 11.27 -28.03 -7.41
N PHE A 10 12.28 -27.56 -8.15
CA PHE A 10 13.68 -27.76 -7.82
C PHE A 10 14.03 -27.15 -6.45
N ILE A 11 13.62 -25.91 -6.20
CA ILE A 11 13.82 -25.23 -4.91
C ILE A 11 13.14 -26.01 -3.78
N ALA A 12 11.87 -26.39 -3.96
CA ALA A 12 11.12 -27.16 -2.97
C ALA A 12 11.80 -28.51 -2.65
N SER A 13 12.39 -29.18 -3.64
CA SER A 13 13.08 -30.47 -3.45
C SER A 13 14.36 -30.38 -2.62
N LYS A 14 14.97 -29.20 -2.52
CA LYS A 14 16.24 -28.96 -1.80
C LYS A 14 16.06 -28.13 -0.53
N CYS A 15 14.92 -27.50 -0.35
CA CYS A 15 14.68 -26.61 0.77
C CYS A 15 14.43 -27.36 2.07
N LYS A 16 15.08 -26.91 3.16
CA LYS A 16 14.83 -27.40 4.53
C LYS A 16 14.11 -26.36 5.39
N ASP A 17 14.28 -25.07 5.07
CA ASP A 17 13.76 -23.95 5.86
C ASP A 17 12.33 -23.55 5.51
N VAL A 18 11.84 -24.03 4.36
CA VAL A 18 10.47 -23.86 3.89
C VAL A 18 10.00 -25.23 3.44
N GLN A 19 8.95 -25.74 4.07
CA GLN A 19 8.37 -27.04 3.79
C GLN A 19 6.94 -26.87 3.28
N ILE A 20 6.53 -27.74 2.36
CA ILE A 20 5.16 -27.75 1.84
C ILE A 20 4.40 -28.88 2.52
N ASN A 21 3.37 -28.53 3.29
CA ASN A 21 2.57 -29.50 4.04
C ASN A 21 1.30 -29.88 3.24
N ARG A 22 1.12 -31.19 3.04
CA ARG A 22 -0.01 -31.76 2.26
C ARG A 22 -1.37 -31.43 2.85
N ASP A 23 -1.52 -31.38 4.18
CA ASP A 23 -2.80 -31.06 4.81
C ASP A 23 -3.16 -29.59 4.62
N GLY A 24 -2.16 -28.71 4.63
CA GLY A 24 -2.35 -27.29 4.29
C GLY A 24 -2.72 -27.09 2.82
N VAL A 25 -2.06 -27.80 1.91
CA VAL A 25 -2.40 -27.82 0.48
C VAL A 25 -3.86 -28.27 0.28
N LYS A 26 -4.30 -29.34 0.94
CA LYS A 26 -5.70 -29.82 0.87
C LYS A 26 -6.70 -28.78 1.38
N LYS A 27 -6.41 -28.15 2.52
CA LYS A 27 -7.28 -27.08 3.07
C LYS A 27 -7.42 -25.91 2.10
N ALA A 28 -6.30 -25.47 1.53
CA ALA A 28 -6.27 -24.42 0.53
C ALA A 28 -7.05 -24.83 -0.75
N ALA A 29 -6.86 -26.07 -1.22
CA ALA A 29 -7.55 -26.64 -2.39
C ALA A 29 -9.06 -26.74 -2.19
N VAL A 30 -9.54 -27.20 -1.03
CA VAL A 30 -10.98 -27.22 -0.68
C VAL A 30 -11.55 -25.80 -0.72
N THR A 31 -10.82 -24.83 -0.16
CA THR A 31 -11.27 -23.44 -0.08
C THR A 31 -11.45 -22.81 -1.46
N ILE A 32 -10.48 -22.97 -2.37
CA ILE A 32 -10.61 -22.46 -3.74
C ILE A 32 -11.63 -23.24 -4.56
N THR A 33 -11.76 -24.55 -4.34
CA THR A 33 -12.78 -25.38 -5.01
C THR A 33 -14.18 -24.87 -4.69
N GLN A 34 -14.45 -24.56 -3.42
CA GLN A 34 -15.72 -23.95 -3.03
C GLN A 34 -15.94 -22.60 -3.73
N ALA A 35 -14.91 -21.75 -3.79
CA ALA A 35 -15.01 -20.47 -4.49
C ALA A 35 -15.27 -20.61 -6.00
N VAL A 36 -14.74 -21.66 -6.64
CA VAL A 36 -15.03 -21.98 -8.05
C VAL A 36 -16.49 -22.37 -8.22
N ILE A 37 -17.02 -23.23 -7.35
CA ILE A 37 -18.42 -23.70 -7.36
C ILE A 37 -19.38 -22.52 -7.14
N ASP A 38 -19.05 -21.63 -6.21
CA ASP A 38 -19.82 -20.42 -5.92
C ASP A 38 -19.73 -19.37 -7.06
N GLY A 39 -18.88 -19.60 -8.07
CA GLY A 39 -18.70 -18.72 -9.21
C GLY A 39 -17.85 -17.47 -8.94
N ASN A 40 -17.08 -17.47 -7.85
CA ASN A 40 -16.23 -16.36 -7.42
C ASN A 40 -14.84 -16.35 -8.08
N VAL A 41 -14.51 -17.37 -8.89
CA VAL A 41 -13.21 -17.50 -9.58
C VAL A 41 -13.45 -17.49 -11.10
N LYS A 42 -13.96 -16.36 -11.61
CA LYS A 42 -14.26 -16.15 -13.04
C LYS A 42 -13.44 -14.99 -13.58
N LEU A 43 -13.09 -15.06 -14.87
CA LEU A 43 -12.36 -14.01 -15.58
C LEU A 43 -13.10 -12.67 -15.49
N GLU A 44 -14.42 -12.72 -15.67
CA GLU A 44 -15.30 -11.57 -15.68
C GLU A 44 -15.26 -10.84 -14.32
N THR A 45 -15.21 -11.58 -13.22
CA THR A 45 -15.14 -11.04 -11.85
C THR A 45 -13.88 -10.20 -11.65
N PHE A 46 -12.75 -10.63 -12.20
CA PHE A 46 -11.50 -9.86 -12.11
C PHE A 46 -11.54 -8.60 -12.98
N THR A 47 -12.18 -8.64 -14.15
CA THR A 47 -12.32 -7.48 -15.05
C THR A 47 -13.33 -6.44 -14.60
N GLN A 48 -14.21 -6.76 -13.65
CA GLN A 48 -15.17 -5.80 -13.04
C GLN A 48 -14.49 -4.80 -12.08
N ASN A 49 -13.17 -4.86 -11.95
CA ASN A 49 -12.39 -3.90 -11.18
C ASN A 49 -12.44 -2.51 -11.83
N GLU A 50 -12.98 -1.53 -11.10
CA GLU A 50 -13.08 -0.12 -11.54
C GLU A 50 -11.74 0.54 -11.85
N LEU A 51 -10.63 -0.06 -11.41
CA LEU A 51 -9.28 0.40 -11.70
C LEU A 51 -8.84 0.07 -13.13
N PHE A 52 -9.50 -0.84 -13.84
CA PHE A 52 -9.24 -0.99 -15.28
C PHE A 52 -9.84 0.19 -16.04
N PRO A 53 -9.07 0.86 -16.92
CA PRO A 53 -9.49 2.09 -17.58
C PRO A 53 -10.44 1.85 -18.77
N LEU A 54 -11.22 0.76 -18.77
CA LEU A 54 -12.13 0.39 -19.87
C LEU A 54 -13.21 1.46 -20.14
N HIS A 55 -13.58 2.25 -19.12
CA HIS A 55 -14.53 3.35 -19.24
C HIS A 55 -13.92 4.65 -19.79
N LYS A 56 -12.59 4.71 -19.99
CA LYS A 56 -11.87 5.94 -20.39
C LYS A 56 -11.78 6.15 -21.90
N GLY A 57 -12.35 5.24 -22.72
CA GLY A 57 -12.33 5.35 -24.18
C GLY A 57 -10.95 5.20 -24.81
N LEU A 58 -10.01 4.53 -24.12
CA LEU A 58 -8.70 4.19 -24.66
C LEU A 58 -8.83 3.12 -25.76
N SER A 59 -8.02 3.24 -26.81
CA SER A 59 -7.88 2.19 -27.83
C SER A 59 -7.26 0.91 -27.25
N GLU A 60 -7.38 -0.22 -27.95
CA GLU A 60 -6.74 -1.48 -27.52
C GLU A 60 -5.22 -1.34 -27.34
N GLU A 61 -4.59 -0.53 -28.18
CA GLU A 61 -3.16 -0.24 -28.12
C GLU A 61 -2.79 0.60 -26.89
N GLU A 62 -3.56 1.65 -26.59
CA GLU A 62 -3.37 2.48 -25.40
C GLU A 62 -3.64 1.68 -24.11
N LEU A 63 -4.60 0.76 -24.15
CA LEU A 63 -4.87 -0.19 -23.06
C LEU A 63 -3.69 -1.15 -22.84
N ALA A 64 -3.09 -1.68 -23.91
CA ALA A 64 -1.90 -2.53 -23.81
C ALA A 64 -0.72 -1.77 -23.19
N ASN A 65 -0.49 -0.52 -23.60
CA ASN A 65 0.54 0.32 -23.00
C ASN A 65 0.25 0.66 -21.53
N TRP A 66 -1.02 0.89 -21.18
CA TRP A 66 -1.44 1.14 -19.80
C TRP A 66 -1.13 -0.05 -18.90
N ILE A 67 -1.47 -1.28 -19.32
CA ILE A 67 -1.14 -2.51 -18.57
C ILE A 67 0.36 -2.60 -18.37
N PHE A 68 1.11 -2.46 -19.47
CA PHE A 68 2.55 -2.63 -19.41
C PHE A 68 3.22 -1.63 -18.46
N LEU A 69 2.75 -0.38 -18.43
CA LEU A 69 3.21 0.61 -17.45
C LEU A 69 2.86 0.21 -16.01
N VAL A 70 1.61 -0.17 -15.75
CA VAL A 70 1.14 -0.58 -14.41
C VAL A 70 2.01 -1.72 -13.88
N ASP A 71 2.27 -2.73 -14.71
CA ASP A 71 3.03 -3.91 -14.31
C ASP A 71 4.53 -3.67 -14.23
N SER A 72 5.06 -2.77 -15.06
CA SER A 72 6.42 -2.26 -14.90
C SER A 72 6.62 -1.64 -13.51
N LEU A 73 5.58 -1.00 -12.96
CA LEU A 73 5.61 -0.37 -11.64
C LEU A 73 5.13 -1.28 -10.49
N ASN A 74 4.79 -2.54 -10.76
CA ASN A 74 4.21 -3.47 -9.78
C ASN A 74 5.25 -4.11 -8.83
N PHE A 75 5.87 -3.27 -8.00
CA PHE A 75 6.85 -3.67 -6.99
C PHE A 75 6.83 -2.76 -5.75
N ASN A 76 7.22 -3.33 -4.61
CA ASN A 76 7.47 -2.64 -3.33
C ASN A 76 6.29 -1.81 -2.79
N PHE A 77 5.24 -2.46 -2.26
CA PHE A 77 4.07 -1.77 -1.66
C PHE A 77 3.88 -2.05 -0.17
N TRP A 78 4.85 -2.69 0.48
CA TRP A 78 4.80 -2.88 1.93
C TRP A 78 5.25 -1.59 2.62
N THR A 79 4.65 -1.32 3.78
CA THR A 79 4.93 -0.15 4.61
C THR A 79 5.43 -0.68 5.96
N PRO A 80 6.46 -0.07 6.57
CA PRO A 80 6.84 -0.37 7.95
C PRO A 80 5.63 -0.31 8.89
N ASP A 81 5.66 -1.12 9.95
CA ASP A 81 4.57 -1.13 10.91
C ASP A 81 4.54 0.20 11.68
N GLY A 82 3.34 0.75 11.88
CA GLY A 82 3.16 2.05 12.54
C GLY A 82 3.29 3.26 11.61
N GLU A 83 3.71 3.08 10.36
CA GLU A 83 3.72 4.16 9.36
C GLU A 83 2.42 4.20 8.54
N PRO A 84 1.96 5.40 8.12
CA PRO A 84 0.80 5.51 7.24
C PRO A 84 1.11 4.86 5.89
N LYS A 85 0.11 4.30 5.23
CA LYS A 85 0.28 3.70 3.91
C LYS A 85 0.23 4.78 2.83
N PHE A 86 0.95 4.54 1.73
CA PHE A 86 0.73 5.26 0.48
C PHE A 86 -0.75 5.14 0.07
N THR A 87 -1.42 6.28 -0.04
CA THR A 87 -2.88 6.36 -0.13
C THR A 87 -3.28 7.38 -1.19
N VAL A 88 -4.21 7.02 -2.07
CA VAL A 88 -4.67 7.89 -3.16
C VAL A 88 -6.19 7.90 -3.17
N GLN A 89 -6.76 9.10 -3.20
CA GLN A 89 -8.18 9.29 -3.48
C GLN A 89 -8.38 9.47 -4.99
N TRP A 90 -9.30 8.68 -5.54
CA TRP A 90 -9.67 8.74 -6.96
C TRP A 90 -11.12 8.27 -7.13
N ASN A 91 -11.90 8.97 -7.95
CA ASN A 91 -13.31 8.67 -8.22
C ASN A 91 -14.17 8.45 -6.95
N GLY A 92 -14.00 9.34 -5.95
CA GLY A 92 -14.76 9.28 -4.68
C GLY A 92 -14.34 8.15 -3.73
N LYS A 93 -13.34 7.33 -4.07
CA LYS A 93 -12.85 6.22 -3.24
C LYS A 93 -11.39 6.40 -2.84
N THR A 94 -11.02 5.78 -1.73
CA THR A 94 -9.67 5.81 -1.18
C THR A 94 -9.00 4.45 -1.36
N TYR A 95 -7.87 4.45 -2.06
CA TYR A 95 -7.07 3.25 -2.33
C TYR A 95 -5.75 3.29 -1.56
N LYS A 96 -5.21 2.11 -1.23
CA LYS A 96 -3.95 1.95 -0.49
C LYS A 96 -3.01 0.98 -1.21
N GLY A 97 -1.69 1.18 -1.07
CA GLY A 97 -0.67 0.26 -1.61
C GLY A 97 -0.70 0.15 -3.13
N TYR A 98 -0.70 -1.06 -3.68
CA TYR A 98 -0.78 -1.30 -5.14
C TYR A 98 -1.98 -0.61 -5.77
N MET A 99 -3.17 -0.76 -5.20
CA MET A 99 -4.38 -0.12 -5.76
C MET A 99 -4.28 1.41 -5.77
N ALA A 100 -3.53 2.02 -4.84
CA ALA A 100 -3.28 3.46 -4.85
C ALA A 100 -2.40 3.89 -6.03
N MET A 101 -1.43 3.06 -6.43
CA MET A 101 -0.63 3.32 -7.64
C MET A 101 -1.51 3.32 -8.89
N VAL A 102 -2.35 2.29 -9.05
CA VAL A 102 -3.25 2.19 -10.21
C VAL A 102 -4.23 3.36 -10.24
N ALA A 103 -4.79 3.72 -9.07
CA ALA A 103 -5.64 4.90 -8.92
C ALA A 103 -4.91 6.21 -9.28
N ALA A 104 -3.62 6.35 -8.93
CA ALA A 104 -2.83 7.52 -9.31
C ALA A 104 -2.59 7.61 -10.82
N ILE A 105 -2.33 6.48 -11.49
CA ILE A 105 -2.21 6.42 -12.96
C ILE A 105 -3.52 6.85 -13.60
N ASN A 106 -4.66 6.32 -13.14
CA ASN A 106 -5.97 6.70 -13.67
C ASN A 106 -6.33 8.16 -13.39
N ARG A 107 -5.99 8.67 -12.20
CA ARG A 107 -6.13 10.09 -11.86
C ARG A 107 -5.31 10.97 -12.80
N ALA A 108 -4.08 10.58 -13.13
CA ALA A 108 -3.26 11.34 -14.09
C ALA A 108 -3.91 11.40 -15.48
N ILE A 109 -4.56 10.30 -15.93
CA ILE A 109 -5.33 10.31 -17.18
C ILE A 109 -6.50 11.29 -17.11
N ASP A 110 -7.24 11.30 -15.99
CA ASP A 110 -8.36 12.24 -15.77
C ASP A 110 -7.88 13.70 -15.69
N GLU A 111 -6.64 13.92 -15.26
CA GLU A 111 -5.94 15.22 -15.27
C GLU A 111 -5.34 15.57 -16.65
N GLY A 112 -5.68 14.83 -17.70
CA GLY A 112 -5.25 15.08 -19.07
C GLY A 112 -3.82 14.65 -19.38
N LYS A 113 -3.17 13.86 -18.50
CA LYS A 113 -1.84 13.32 -18.76
C LYS A 113 -1.94 12.01 -19.52
N ARG A 114 -1.26 11.91 -20.67
CA ARG A 114 -1.15 10.67 -21.45
C ARG A 114 -0.13 9.73 -20.82
N ILE A 115 -0.31 9.38 -19.54
CA ILE A 115 0.69 8.62 -18.78
C ILE A 115 0.92 7.22 -19.33
N TYR A 116 0.00 6.67 -20.12
CA TYR A 116 0.17 5.40 -20.84
C TYR A 116 1.02 5.52 -22.11
N ASP A 117 1.41 6.71 -22.56
CA ASP A 117 2.21 6.92 -23.78
C ASP A 117 3.71 6.85 -23.46
N PRO A 118 4.49 5.93 -24.07
CA PRO A 118 5.94 5.86 -23.87
C PRO A 118 6.69 7.15 -24.12
N LYS A 119 6.26 7.98 -25.08
CA LYS A 119 6.88 9.30 -25.33
C LYS A 119 6.69 10.23 -24.15
N TYR A 120 5.50 10.17 -23.52
CA TYR A 120 5.17 10.98 -22.37
C TYR A 120 6.00 10.56 -21.15
N TYR A 121 5.90 9.29 -20.73
CA TYR A 121 6.49 8.89 -19.45
C TYR A 121 8.02 8.78 -19.46
N THR A 122 8.65 8.60 -20.62
CA THR A 122 10.11 8.65 -20.77
C THR A 122 10.66 10.07 -20.52
N SER A 123 9.86 11.09 -20.81
CA SER A 123 10.25 12.50 -20.68
C SER A 123 10.08 13.08 -19.27
N LEU A 124 9.43 12.34 -18.36
CA LEU A 124 9.08 12.85 -17.03
C LEU A 124 10.32 13.17 -16.17
N SER A 125 10.22 14.27 -15.43
CA SER A 125 11.11 14.58 -14.32
C SER A 125 10.69 13.86 -13.03
N ILE A 126 11.60 13.80 -12.06
CA ILE A 126 11.32 13.22 -10.75
C ILE A 126 10.18 13.95 -10.02
N ASP A 127 10.07 15.27 -10.19
CA ASP A 127 9.04 16.08 -9.54
C ASP A 127 7.66 15.84 -10.17
N GLU A 128 7.59 15.62 -11.49
CA GLU A 128 6.35 15.23 -12.15
C GLU A 128 5.91 13.83 -11.73
N VAL A 129 6.83 12.87 -11.59
CA VAL A 129 6.51 11.53 -11.05
C VAL A 129 5.98 11.65 -9.62
N LYS A 130 6.65 12.42 -8.75
CA LYS A 130 6.18 12.68 -7.38
C LYS A 130 4.79 13.33 -7.37
N HIS A 131 4.51 14.23 -8.31
CA HIS A 131 3.21 14.87 -8.44
C HIS A 131 2.11 13.90 -8.91
N ILE A 132 2.38 13.07 -9.92
CA ILE A 132 1.45 12.04 -10.42
C ILE A 132 1.05 11.10 -9.28
N PHE A 133 2.05 10.58 -8.57
CA PHE A 133 1.90 9.61 -7.48
C PHE A 133 1.81 10.28 -6.10
N ARG A 134 1.34 11.52 -6.02
CA ARG A 134 1.15 12.22 -4.74
C ARG A 134 0.12 11.51 -3.87
N SER A 135 0.46 11.37 -2.59
CA SER A 135 -0.35 10.69 -1.58
C SER A 135 -1.29 11.67 -0.87
N LEU A 136 -2.39 11.14 -0.36
CA LEU A 136 -3.27 11.84 0.58
C LEU A 136 -2.67 11.89 2.00
N THR A 137 -1.78 10.96 2.33
CA THR A 137 -1.11 10.86 3.63
C THR A 137 0.31 11.42 3.55
N SER A 138 0.98 11.57 4.70
CA SER A 138 2.40 11.93 4.76
C SER A 138 3.33 10.89 4.13
N SER A 139 2.85 9.65 3.94
CA SER A 139 3.64 8.60 3.30
C SER A 139 3.58 8.69 1.79
N THR A 140 4.74 8.63 1.15
CA THR A 140 4.88 8.69 -0.29
C THR A 140 4.89 7.30 -0.93
N MET A 141 4.73 7.26 -2.24
CA MET A 141 5.04 6.06 -3.00
C MET A 141 6.53 5.74 -2.84
N PRO A 142 6.90 4.51 -2.46
CA PRO A 142 8.29 4.16 -2.25
C PRO A 142 9.05 4.07 -3.58
N LEU A 143 10.35 4.36 -3.53
CA LEU A 143 11.33 4.18 -4.62
C LEU A 143 11.03 5.02 -5.88
N PHE A 144 10.82 6.32 -5.74
CA PHE A 144 10.51 7.19 -6.89
C PHE A 144 11.58 7.20 -7.97
N GLU A 145 12.85 7.23 -7.58
CA GLU A 145 14.00 7.24 -8.50
C GLU A 145 14.04 5.95 -9.31
N GLU A 146 13.81 4.81 -8.65
CA GLU A 146 13.74 3.50 -9.28
C GLU A 146 12.55 3.39 -10.24
N ARG A 147 11.39 3.92 -9.82
CA ARG A 147 10.20 3.95 -10.69
C ARG A 147 10.43 4.80 -11.92
N LEU A 148 11.03 5.98 -11.78
CA LEU A 148 11.39 6.81 -12.92
C LEU A 148 12.40 6.10 -13.83
N ARG A 149 13.42 5.43 -13.25
CA ARG A 149 14.37 4.62 -14.02
C ARG A 149 13.67 3.55 -14.85
N VAL A 150 12.76 2.78 -14.22
CA VAL A 150 11.99 1.74 -14.90
C VAL A 150 11.09 2.34 -15.98
N MET A 151 10.40 3.47 -15.71
CA MET A 151 9.58 4.15 -16.72
C MET A 151 10.42 4.55 -17.94
N LYS A 152 11.63 5.09 -17.74
CA LYS A 152 12.53 5.43 -18.84
C LYS A 152 13.00 4.19 -19.60
N GLU A 153 13.48 3.17 -18.89
CA GLU A 153 13.97 1.91 -19.50
C GLU A 153 12.91 1.28 -20.41
N VAL A 154 11.70 1.09 -19.89
CA VAL A 154 10.63 0.41 -20.64
C VAL A 154 10.12 1.29 -21.78
N GLY A 155 10.08 2.61 -21.58
CA GLY A 155 9.62 3.56 -22.58
C GLY A 155 10.59 3.69 -23.75
N GLU A 156 11.88 3.87 -23.46
CA GLU A 156 12.96 3.91 -24.46
C GLU A 156 12.98 2.61 -25.28
N THR A 157 12.89 1.45 -24.61
CA THR A 157 12.85 0.16 -25.30
C THR A 157 11.64 0.04 -26.24
N LEU A 158 10.46 0.49 -25.80
CA LEU A 158 9.27 0.49 -26.66
C LEU A 158 9.42 1.43 -27.85
N LEU A 159 9.96 2.64 -27.64
CA LEU A 159 10.16 3.62 -28.69
C LEU A 159 11.17 3.14 -29.74
N ASP A 160 12.26 2.53 -29.31
CA ASP A 160 13.36 2.12 -30.18
C ASP A 160 13.06 0.82 -30.97
N LYS A 161 12.40 -0.15 -30.34
CA LYS A 161 12.22 -1.51 -30.91
C LYS A 161 10.77 -1.84 -31.34
N TYR A 162 9.79 -1.07 -30.87
CA TYR A 162 8.38 -1.43 -30.90
C TYR A 162 7.45 -0.27 -31.24
N GLU A 163 7.98 0.76 -31.92
CA GLU A 163 7.21 1.92 -32.40
C GLU A 163 6.43 2.67 -31.29
N GLY A 164 6.85 2.52 -30.03
CA GLY A 164 6.17 3.09 -28.86
C GLY A 164 4.94 2.30 -28.41
N SER A 165 4.87 1.00 -28.73
CA SER A 165 3.66 0.21 -28.54
C SER A 165 3.93 -1.18 -27.98
N PHE A 166 3.40 -1.47 -26.79
CA PHE A 166 3.44 -2.80 -26.20
C PHE A 166 2.58 -3.81 -26.98
N ALA A 167 1.58 -3.34 -27.73
CA ALA A 167 0.82 -4.19 -28.64
C ALA A 167 1.72 -4.83 -29.71
N GLU A 168 2.79 -4.16 -30.15
CA GLU A 168 3.78 -4.75 -31.07
C GLU A 168 4.61 -5.87 -30.41
N VAL A 169 4.89 -5.76 -29.10
CA VAL A 169 5.52 -6.84 -28.33
C VAL A 169 4.59 -8.05 -28.26
N ILE A 170 3.30 -7.81 -27.95
CA ILE A 170 2.25 -8.84 -27.90
C ILE A 170 2.12 -9.53 -29.26
N LYS A 171 2.08 -8.80 -30.37
CA LYS A 171 1.97 -9.39 -31.72
C LYS A 171 3.13 -10.35 -32.02
N LYS A 172 4.36 -10.01 -31.59
CA LYS A 172 5.55 -10.87 -31.76
C LYS A 172 5.54 -12.14 -30.91
N CYS A 173 4.66 -12.26 -29.92
CA CYS A 173 4.56 -13.50 -29.13
C CYS A 173 3.77 -14.61 -29.83
N GLU A 174 3.12 -14.32 -30.97
CA GLU A 174 2.38 -15.28 -31.78
C GLU A 174 1.35 -16.09 -30.98
N LYS A 175 0.63 -15.40 -30.07
CA LYS A 175 -0.37 -16.00 -29.17
C LYS A 175 0.20 -16.99 -28.14
N SER A 176 1.50 -16.94 -27.85
CA SER A 176 2.11 -17.66 -26.74
C SER A 176 2.41 -16.71 -25.58
N GLY A 177 1.76 -16.92 -24.45
CA GLY A 177 2.04 -16.24 -23.19
C GLY A 177 3.44 -16.53 -22.68
N ILE A 178 3.93 -17.76 -22.84
CA ILE A 178 5.33 -18.12 -22.52
C ILE A 178 6.29 -17.31 -23.38
N ARG A 179 6.04 -17.20 -24.69
CA ARG A 179 6.84 -16.37 -25.59
C ARG A 179 6.78 -14.89 -25.21
N LEU A 180 5.64 -14.39 -24.73
CA LEU A 180 5.54 -13.02 -24.24
C LEU A 180 6.40 -12.81 -22.97
N VAL A 181 6.43 -13.77 -22.03
CA VAL A 181 7.36 -13.73 -20.89
C VAL A 181 8.82 -13.67 -21.38
N GLU A 182 9.20 -14.48 -22.38
CA GLU A 182 10.55 -14.44 -22.97
C GLU A 182 10.88 -13.08 -23.57
N LEU A 183 9.99 -12.52 -24.40
CA LEU A 183 10.21 -11.21 -25.01
C LEU A 183 10.36 -10.13 -23.94
N VAL A 184 9.47 -10.11 -22.95
CA VAL A 184 9.50 -9.13 -21.86
C VAL A 184 10.79 -9.24 -21.05
N THR A 185 11.20 -10.46 -20.68
CA THR A 185 12.41 -10.66 -19.85
C THR A 185 13.72 -10.43 -20.60
N ASN A 186 13.74 -10.64 -21.93
CA ASN A 186 14.94 -10.44 -22.75
C ASN A 186 15.13 -8.98 -23.15
N ASP A 187 14.05 -8.27 -23.49
CA ASP A 187 14.16 -6.90 -24.00
C ASP A 187 14.07 -5.83 -22.91
N PHE A 188 13.45 -6.12 -21.76
CA PHE A 188 13.23 -5.17 -20.68
C PHE A 188 13.95 -5.66 -19.40
N PRO A 189 15.21 -5.23 -19.16
CA PRO A 189 16.06 -5.77 -18.10
C PRO A 189 15.44 -5.76 -16.69
N SER A 190 14.62 -4.77 -16.36
CA SER A 190 13.91 -4.68 -15.09
C SER A 190 12.97 -5.87 -14.83
N PHE A 191 12.52 -6.58 -15.87
CA PHE A 191 11.68 -7.78 -15.73
C PHE A 191 12.47 -9.08 -15.51
N ASN A 192 13.80 -9.07 -15.64
CA ASN A 192 14.66 -10.25 -15.53
C ASN A 192 14.87 -10.71 -14.06
N ASP A 193 13.78 -11.20 -13.46
CA ASP A 193 13.69 -11.71 -12.08
C ASP A 193 14.21 -13.15 -12.01
N THR A 194 15.53 -13.28 -11.81
CA THR A 194 16.26 -14.55 -11.68
C THR A 194 17.15 -14.55 -10.44
N ALA A 195 17.49 -15.75 -9.96
CA ALA A 195 18.39 -15.97 -8.84
C ALA A 195 19.31 -17.19 -9.11
N GLU A 196 20.34 -17.34 -8.30
CA GLU A 196 21.15 -18.55 -8.25
C GLU A 196 20.80 -19.37 -7.00
N PHE A 197 20.47 -20.64 -7.18
CA PHE A 197 20.11 -21.54 -6.09
C PHE A 197 20.80 -22.89 -6.28
N GLU A 198 21.65 -23.29 -5.33
CA GLU A 198 22.45 -24.54 -5.41
C GLU A 198 23.25 -24.69 -6.72
N GLY A 199 23.84 -23.59 -7.21
CA GLY A 199 24.59 -23.56 -8.47
C GLY A 199 23.71 -23.63 -9.74
N GLN A 200 22.39 -23.63 -9.60
CA GLN A 200 21.44 -23.60 -10.71
C GLN A 200 20.81 -22.22 -10.83
N LYS A 201 20.85 -21.65 -12.04
CA LYS A 201 20.10 -20.43 -12.36
C LYS A 201 18.60 -20.75 -12.43
N VAL A 202 17.81 -20.06 -11.62
CA VAL A 202 16.36 -20.22 -11.48
C VAL A 202 15.65 -18.91 -11.81
N ALA A 203 14.50 -18.99 -12.47
CA ALA A 203 13.67 -17.84 -12.79
C ALA A 203 12.42 -17.80 -11.92
N MET A 204 12.00 -16.60 -11.54
CA MET A 204 10.68 -16.35 -10.92
C MET A 204 9.79 -15.54 -11.86
N PHE A 205 10.38 -14.60 -12.61
CA PHE A 205 9.71 -13.79 -13.64
C PHE A 205 8.38 -13.19 -13.18
N LYS A 206 8.27 -12.82 -11.90
CA LYS A 206 6.99 -12.45 -11.28
C LYS A 206 6.25 -11.36 -12.05
N ARG A 207 6.93 -10.24 -12.36
CA ARG A 207 6.31 -9.14 -13.11
C ARG A 207 6.02 -9.50 -14.56
N ALA A 208 6.88 -10.28 -15.21
CA ALA A 208 6.68 -10.66 -16.61
C ALA A 208 5.47 -11.60 -16.76
N GLN A 209 5.28 -12.54 -15.82
CA GLN A 209 4.10 -13.39 -15.77
C GLN A 209 2.82 -12.58 -15.50
N ILE A 210 2.89 -11.56 -14.63
CA ILE A 210 1.75 -10.64 -14.39
C ILE A 210 1.38 -9.89 -15.68
N VAL A 211 2.34 -9.37 -16.46
CA VAL A 211 2.05 -8.69 -17.74
C VAL A 211 1.20 -9.55 -18.66
N VAL A 212 1.55 -10.83 -18.81
CA VAL A 212 0.79 -11.77 -19.65
C VAL A 212 -0.59 -12.01 -19.07
N SER A 213 -0.68 -12.22 -17.75
CA SER A 213 -1.93 -12.45 -17.04
C SER A 213 -2.89 -11.26 -17.13
N ASP A 214 -2.42 -10.04 -16.87
CA ASP A 214 -3.25 -8.84 -16.89
C ASP A 214 -3.68 -8.49 -18.32
N THR A 215 -2.83 -8.77 -19.32
CA THR A 215 -3.21 -8.72 -20.74
C THR A 215 -4.31 -9.74 -21.06
N TRP A 216 -4.14 -10.99 -20.63
CA TRP A 216 -5.14 -12.04 -20.81
C TRP A 216 -6.49 -11.69 -20.17
N LEU A 217 -6.45 -11.16 -18.94
CA LEU A 217 -7.63 -10.70 -18.21
C LEU A 217 -8.33 -9.55 -18.95
N LEU A 218 -7.61 -8.48 -19.25
CA LEU A 218 -8.20 -7.26 -19.79
C LEU A 218 -8.91 -7.52 -21.12
N PHE A 219 -8.29 -8.31 -22.00
CA PHE A 219 -8.88 -8.67 -23.29
C PHE A 219 -9.69 -9.97 -23.25
N ARG A 220 -9.97 -10.51 -22.06
CA ARG A 220 -10.82 -11.69 -21.82
C ARG A 220 -10.44 -12.90 -22.67
N GLY A 221 -9.14 -13.15 -22.85
CA GLY A 221 -8.64 -14.24 -23.68
C GLY A 221 -8.86 -14.07 -25.19
N GLN A 222 -9.16 -12.86 -25.67
CA GLN A 222 -9.42 -12.54 -27.07
C GLN A 222 -8.42 -11.48 -27.57
N GLY A 223 -8.33 -11.29 -28.89
CA GLY A 223 -7.48 -10.25 -29.49
C GLY A 223 -6.04 -10.30 -28.98
N LEU A 224 -5.57 -9.19 -28.40
CA LEU A 224 -4.24 -9.06 -27.80
C LEU A 224 -4.02 -9.97 -26.56
N GLY A 225 -5.08 -10.43 -25.90
CA GLY A 225 -4.99 -11.37 -24.77
C GLY A 225 -5.22 -12.84 -25.14
N ALA A 226 -5.29 -13.19 -26.43
CA ALA A 226 -5.57 -14.56 -26.87
C ALA A 226 -4.32 -15.45 -26.81
N PHE A 227 -3.96 -15.92 -25.61
CA PHE A 227 -2.82 -16.84 -25.41
C PHE A 227 -3.26 -18.31 -25.39
N LEU A 228 -2.55 -19.17 -26.11
CA LEU A 228 -2.87 -20.60 -26.29
C LEU A 228 -2.32 -21.49 -25.15
N ASP A 229 -1.30 -21.01 -24.45
CA ASP A 229 -0.52 -21.69 -23.42
C ASP A 229 -0.61 -20.97 -22.06
N ILE A 230 -1.70 -20.22 -21.83
CA ILE A 230 -1.88 -19.42 -20.61
C ILE A 230 -1.80 -20.24 -19.32
N ASP A 231 -2.14 -21.53 -19.39
CA ASP A 231 -2.08 -22.47 -18.26
C ASP A 231 -0.65 -22.92 -17.91
N GLU A 232 0.35 -22.60 -18.73
CA GLU A 232 1.75 -22.90 -18.43
C GLU A 232 2.35 -21.91 -17.41
N LEU A 233 1.78 -20.70 -17.31
CA LEU A 233 2.17 -19.72 -16.29
C LEU A 233 1.92 -20.25 -14.87
N THR A 234 2.71 -19.77 -13.92
CA THR A 234 2.60 -20.11 -12.50
C THR A 234 1.93 -18.98 -11.71
N MET A 235 1.79 -19.18 -10.40
CA MET A 235 1.49 -18.09 -9.48
C MET A 235 2.59 -17.01 -9.48
N PHE A 236 2.24 -15.80 -9.05
CA PHE A 236 3.13 -14.65 -9.07
C PHE A 236 3.78 -14.49 -7.71
N ALA A 237 4.93 -15.16 -7.51
CA ALA A 237 5.59 -15.26 -6.21
C ALA A 237 6.04 -13.91 -5.63
N ASP A 238 5.11 -13.22 -4.99
CA ASP A 238 5.29 -11.97 -4.25
C ASP A 238 5.43 -12.25 -2.75
N TYR A 239 5.15 -11.28 -1.89
CA TYR A 239 5.19 -11.44 -0.44
C TYR A 239 3.83 -11.68 0.23
N ARG A 240 2.71 -11.51 -0.49
CA ARG A 240 1.34 -11.62 0.04
C ARG A 240 0.73 -12.98 -0.16
N VAL A 241 0.91 -13.60 -1.32
CA VAL A 241 0.40 -14.96 -1.54
C VAL A 241 1.11 -15.97 -0.63
N PRO A 242 2.44 -15.91 -0.41
CA PRO A 242 3.10 -16.79 0.56
C PRO A 242 2.60 -16.58 2.01
N GLN A 243 2.16 -15.36 2.35
CA GLN A 243 1.51 -15.07 3.64
C GLN A 243 0.19 -15.83 3.78
N ALA A 244 -0.62 -15.87 2.71
CA ALA A 244 -1.86 -16.65 2.68
C ALA A 244 -1.58 -18.16 2.72
N LEU A 245 -0.62 -18.66 1.96
CA LEU A 245 -0.25 -20.07 1.99
C LEU A 245 0.24 -20.52 3.38
N ALA A 246 1.02 -19.70 4.07
CA ALA A 246 1.41 -19.96 5.45
C ALA A 246 0.22 -19.96 6.41
N TYR A 247 -0.79 -19.09 6.21
CA TYR A 247 -2.04 -19.10 6.99
C TYR A 247 -2.81 -20.43 6.84
N PHE A 248 -2.91 -20.96 5.62
CA PHE A 248 -3.51 -22.27 5.38
C PHE A 248 -2.65 -23.45 5.90
N GLY A 249 -1.43 -23.17 6.35
CA GLY A 249 -0.44 -24.18 6.70
C GLY A 249 0.11 -24.92 5.49
N ALA A 250 -0.07 -24.41 4.27
CA ALA A 250 0.51 -25.01 3.06
C ALA A 250 2.02 -24.76 2.99
N LEU A 251 2.49 -23.63 3.55
CA LEU A 251 3.91 -23.35 3.77
C LEU A 251 4.22 -23.34 5.27
N GLU A 252 5.22 -24.12 5.66
CA GLU A 252 5.76 -24.14 7.02
C GLU A 252 7.21 -23.66 7.00
N TYR A 253 7.54 -22.72 7.87
CA TYR A 253 8.88 -22.14 7.96
C TYR A 253 9.64 -22.74 9.15
N SER A 254 10.95 -22.94 9.00
CA SER A 254 11.80 -23.32 10.14
C SER A 254 11.74 -22.26 11.24
N GLU A 255 12.06 -22.64 12.48
CA GLU A 255 12.06 -21.71 13.61
C GLU A 255 12.97 -20.51 13.32
N SER A 256 14.15 -20.75 12.73
CA SER A 256 15.10 -19.70 12.38
C SER A 256 14.53 -18.69 11.38
N LEU A 257 13.87 -19.16 10.32
CA LEU A 257 13.25 -18.30 9.32
C LEU A 257 12.04 -17.57 9.90
N THR A 258 11.22 -18.27 10.70
CA THR A 258 10.08 -17.68 11.42
C THR A 258 10.52 -16.50 12.29
N GLN A 259 11.63 -16.63 13.01
CA GLN A 259 12.18 -15.55 13.83
C GLN A 259 12.64 -14.35 13.00
N LYS A 260 13.28 -14.57 11.84
CA LYS A 260 13.65 -13.49 10.91
C LYS A 260 12.42 -12.76 10.37
N LEU A 261 11.39 -13.50 9.96
CA LEU A 261 10.14 -12.92 9.45
C LEU A 261 9.41 -12.11 10.53
N LYS A 262 9.35 -12.61 11.78
CA LYS A 262 8.79 -11.89 12.93
C LYS A 262 9.57 -10.62 13.27
N LYS A 263 10.90 -10.66 13.17
CA LYS A 263 11.79 -9.49 13.32
C LYS A 263 11.75 -8.54 12.12
N GLN A 264 10.97 -8.85 11.09
CA GLN A 264 10.81 -8.01 9.90
C GLN A 264 12.13 -7.77 9.16
N THR A 265 13.03 -8.75 9.20
CA THR A 265 14.30 -8.71 8.49
C THR A 265 14.06 -8.43 7.00
N LEU A 266 14.81 -7.45 6.46
CA LEU A 266 14.80 -7.16 5.04
C LEU A 266 15.69 -8.18 4.32
N PHE A 267 15.08 -8.91 3.40
CA PHE A 267 15.77 -9.80 2.49
C PHE A 267 16.22 -9.02 1.27
N LYS A 268 17.33 -9.42 0.64
CA LYS A 268 17.73 -8.88 -0.65
C LYS A 268 17.09 -9.67 -1.77
N SER A 269 16.87 -9.01 -2.89
CA SER A 269 16.36 -9.65 -4.10
C SER A 269 17.38 -10.70 -4.57
N GLY A 270 16.92 -11.94 -4.79
CA GLY A 270 17.79 -13.04 -5.20
C GLY A 270 18.57 -13.71 -4.07
N ASP A 271 18.39 -13.28 -2.81
CA ASP A 271 18.96 -13.98 -1.67
C ASP A 271 18.38 -15.40 -1.57
N ARG A 272 19.22 -16.34 -1.13
CA ARG A 272 18.83 -17.76 -1.02
C ARG A 272 17.59 -18.00 -0.16
N GLU A 273 17.38 -17.24 0.92
CA GLU A 273 16.18 -17.36 1.76
C GLU A 273 14.92 -16.81 1.08
N GLU A 274 15.06 -15.73 0.33
CA GLU A 274 13.97 -15.15 -0.46
C GLU A 274 13.57 -16.11 -1.59
N ALA A 275 14.55 -16.64 -2.32
CA ALA A 275 14.33 -17.63 -3.36
C ALA A 275 13.65 -18.90 -2.83
N LYS A 276 14.00 -19.37 -1.62
CA LYS A 276 13.32 -20.50 -0.95
C LYS A 276 11.84 -20.23 -0.75
N ILE A 277 11.48 -19.07 -0.18
CA ILE A 277 10.07 -18.75 0.08
C ILE A 277 9.31 -18.66 -1.25
N ARG A 278 9.85 -17.93 -2.22
CA ARG A 278 9.19 -17.71 -3.51
C ARG A 278 9.05 -19.01 -4.32
N GLY A 279 10.12 -19.79 -4.44
CA GLY A 279 10.12 -21.06 -5.15
C GLY A 279 9.18 -22.11 -4.52
N CYS A 280 9.21 -22.27 -3.20
CA CYS A 280 8.27 -23.15 -2.51
C CYS A 280 6.82 -22.68 -2.65
N SER A 281 6.57 -21.37 -2.75
CA SER A 281 5.23 -20.82 -2.97
C SER A 281 4.69 -21.16 -4.36
N ILE A 282 5.55 -21.08 -5.38
CA ILE A 282 5.22 -21.50 -6.75
C ILE A 282 4.78 -22.96 -6.72
N HIS A 283 5.63 -23.84 -6.20
CA HIS A 283 5.34 -25.28 -6.17
C HIS A 283 4.12 -25.62 -5.31
N ALA A 284 3.91 -24.93 -4.18
CA ALA A 284 2.73 -25.13 -3.35
C ALA A 284 1.43 -24.79 -4.09
N VAL A 285 1.39 -23.73 -4.90
CA VAL A 285 0.21 -23.41 -5.71
C VAL A 285 -0.02 -24.44 -6.80
N GLU A 286 1.01 -24.97 -7.45
CA GLU A 286 0.85 -26.05 -8.43
C GLU A 286 0.19 -27.29 -7.79
N LEU A 287 0.63 -27.68 -6.59
CA LEU A 287 0.02 -28.78 -5.83
C LEU A 287 -1.43 -28.46 -5.40
N ILE A 288 -1.74 -27.20 -5.08
CA ILE A 288 -3.11 -26.76 -4.77
C ILE A 288 -4.01 -26.85 -6.01
N VAL A 289 -3.52 -26.42 -7.17
CA VAL A 289 -4.26 -26.50 -8.44
C VAL A 289 -4.54 -27.96 -8.79
N GLU A 290 -3.55 -28.84 -8.68
CA GLU A 290 -3.72 -30.27 -8.92
C GLU A 290 -4.80 -30.90 -8.02
N GLU A 291 -4.71 -30.65 -6.70
CA GLU A 291 -5.67 -31.18 -5.73
C GLU A 291 -7.07 -30.57 -5.92
N ALA A 292 -7.18 -29.27 -6.19
CA ALA A 292 -8.47 -28.60 -6.44
C ALA A 292 -9.13 -29.13 -7.72
N ARG A 293 -8.37 -29.29 -8.81
CA ARG A 293 -8.86 -29.89 -10.05
C ARG A 293 -9.34 -31.33 -9.84
N LYS A 294 -8.70 -32.08 -8.94
CA LYS A 294 -9.14 -33.43 -8.55
C LYS A 294 -10.48 -33.38 -7.81
N ILE A 295 -10.61 -32.53 -6.78
CA ILE A 295 -11.87 -32.36 -6.02
C ILE A 295 -13.02 -31.95 -6.95
N LEU A 296 -12.78 -31.00 -7.87
CA LEU A 296 -13.78 -30.56 -8.86
C LEU A 296 -14.28 -31.72 -9.72
N ARG A 297 -13.37 -32.58 -10.23
CA ARG A 297 -13.73 -33.77 -11.01
C ARG A 297 -14.57 -34.75 -10.20
N GLU A 298 -14.19 -35.00 -8.95
CA GLU A 298 -14.93 -35.90 -8.05
C GLU A 298 -16.34 -35.39 -7.74
N GLN A 299 -16.55 -34.06 -7.77
CA GLN A 299 -17.84 -33.40 -7.60
C GLN A 299 -18.60 -33.16 -8.91
N GLY A 300 -18.12 -33.66 -10.05
CA GLY A 300 -18.78 -33.51 -11.35
C GLY A 300 -18.71 -32.09 -11.95
N THR A 301 -17.81 -31.25 -11.45
CA THR A 301 -17.57 -29.87 -11.95
C THR A 301 -16.38 -29.85 -12.91
N ASN A 302 -16.48 -29.12 -14.02
CA ASN A 302 -15.40 -29.03 -15.01
C ASN A 302 -14.18 -28.27 -14.43
N PRO A 303 -13.00 -28.91 -14.30
CA PRO A 303 -11.81 -28.28 -13.74
C PRO A 303 -11.05 -27.39 -14.73
N ALA A 304 -11.38 -27.43 -16.04
CA ALA A 304 -10.59 -26.80 -17.10
C ALA A 304 -10.43 -25.28 -16.95
N GLY A 305 -11.35 -24.64 -16.21
CA GLY A 305 -11.29 -23.21 -15.95
C GLY A 305 -10.34 -22.80 -14.83
N LEU A 306 -9.82 -23.71 -14.01
CA LEU A 306 -8.96 -23.38 -12.87
C LEU A 306 -7.48 -23.55 -13.23
N ASN A 307 -6.65 -22.53 -12.99
CA ASN A 307 -5.20 -22.55 -13.23
C ASN A 307 -4.45 -21.75 -12.15
N SER A 308 -3.12 -21.70 -12.24
CA SER A 308 -2.27 -21.05 -11.23
C SER A 308 -2.49 -19.54 -11.14
N ILE A 309 -2.80 -18.88 -12.27
CA ILE A 309 -3.14 -17.45 -12.31
C ILE A 309 -4.40 -17.17 -11.48
N LYS A 310 -5.49 -17.89 -11.74
CA LYS A 310 -6.74 -17.72 -10.98
C LYS A 310 -6.58 -18.09 -9.51
N THR A 311 -5.71 -19.05 -9.22
CA THR A 311 -5.39 -19.47 -7.86
C THR A 311 -4.61 -18.39 -7.12
N ASP A 312 -3.66 -17.74 -7.78
CA ASP A 312 -2.93 -16.58 -7.27
C ASP A 312 -3.88 -15.43 -6.90
N PHE A 313 -4.72 -15.00 -7.86
CA PHE A 313 -5.69 -13.93 -7.63
C PHE A 313 -6.64 -14.24 -6.48
N PHE A 314 -7.12 -15.49 -6.41
CA PHE A 314 -7.96 -15.93 -5.30
C PHE A 314 -7.29 -15.75 -3.94
N PHE A 315 -6.04 -16.23 -3.77
CA PHE A 315 -5.34 -16.11 -2.48
C PHE A 315 -4.92 -14.68 -2.17
N TRP A 316 -4.59 -13.89 -3.19
CA TRP A 316 -4.32 -12.46 -3.03
C TRP A 316 -5.55 -11.70 -2.54
N GLU A 317 -6.72 -11.93 -3.15
CA GLU A 317 -8.00 -11.36 -2.69
C GLU A 317 -8.39 -11.88 -1.31
N TYR A 318 -8.21 -13.18 -1.05
CA TYR A 318 -8.49 -13.78 0.25
C TYR A 318 -7.73 -13.04 1.35
N ARG A 319 -6.45 -12.69 1.11
CA ARG A 319 -5.62 -11.91 2.03
C ARG A 319 -6.15 -10.48 2.26
N ILE A 320 -6.81 -9.87 1.28
CA ILE A 320 -7.41 -8.54 1.43
C ILE A 320 -8.68 -8.65 2.26
N LYS A 321 -9.60 -9.54 1.88
CA LYS A 321 -10.88 -9.79 2.57
C LYS A 321 -10.67 -10.23 4.02
N ASN A 322 -9.62 -11.00 4.30
CA ASN A 322 -9.28 -11.52 5.63
C ASN A 322 -8.08 -10.80 6.28
N SER A 323 -7.85 -9.52 5.93
CA SER A 323 -6.64 -8.79 6.34
C SER A 323 -6.40 -8.77 7.86
N GLN A 324 -7.45 -8.67 8.68
CA GLN A 324 -7.33 -8.70 10.15
C GLN A 324 -6.75 -10.02 10.68
N LEU A 325 -7.09 -11.15 10.05
CA LEU A 325 -6.57 -12.47 10.41
C LEU A 325 -5.13 -12.62 9.91
N LEU A 326 -4.87 -12.27 8.65
CA LEU A 326 -3.56 -12.47 8.04
C LEU A 326 -2.49 -11.48 8.53
N MET A 327 -2.86 -10.34 9.12
CA MET A 327 -1.88 -9.41 9.72
C MET A 327 -1.00 -10.06 10.79
N LYS A 328 -1.46 -11.12 11.44
CA LYS A 328 -0.70 -11.88 12.45
C LYS A 328 0.31 -12.85 11.85
N ILE A 329 0.20 -13.14 10.55
CA ILE A 329 1.09 -14.06 9.85
C ILE A 329 2.25 -13.25 9.29
N PRO A 330 3.49 -13.50 9.71
CA PRO A 330 4.64 -12.74 9.22
C PRO A 330 4.94 -13.10 7.75
N TYR A 331 5.56 -12.19 7.04
CA TYR A 331 5.88 -12.34 5.61
C TYR A 331 7.24 -11.72 5.30
N HIS A 332 7.89 -12.20 4.25
CA HIS A 332 9.19 -11.70 3.85
C HIS A 332 9.06 -10.31 3.23
N ARG A 333 10.00 -9.42 3.54
CA ARG A 333 10.03 -8.06 3.00
C ARG A 333 11.31 -7.89 2.21
N ILE A 334 11.17 -7.45 0.97
CA ILE A 334 12.28 -7.18 0.08
C ILE A 334 12.28 -5.68 -0.20
N ARG A 335 13.45 -5.05 -0.18
CA ARG A 335 13.66 -3.73 -0.78
C ARG A 335 14.73 -3.91 -1.83
N LEU A 336 14.48 -3.40 -3.05
CA LEU A 336 15.53 -3.31 -4.06
C LEU A 336 16.62 -2.43 -3.45
N ASP A 337 17.87 -2.90 -3.43
CA ASP A 337 18.97 -2.22 -2.76
C ASP A 337 19.01 -0.74 -3.18
N LYS A 338 19.11 0.16 -2.21
CA LYS A 338 19.65 1.50 -2.48
C LYS A 338 21.07 1.31 -3.04
N PRO A 339 21.58 2.17 -3.93
CA PRO A 339 23.03 2.35 -4.03
C PRO A 339 23.56 2.59 -2.60
N GLN A 340 24.67 1.93 -2.24
CA GLN A 340 25.30 2.05 -0.93
C GLN A 340 25.31 3.51 -0.46
N GLU A 341 24.82 3.73 0.75
CA GLU A 341 25.09 4.98 1.47
C GLU A 341 26.61 5.15 1.53
N VAL A 342 27.06 6.32 1.08
CA VAL A 342 28.46 6.75 1.10
C VAL A 342 28.98 6.66 2.53
N ASP A 343 30.22 6.18 2.65
CA ASP A 343 30.99 5.98 3.87
C ASP A 343 30.75 7.04 4.95
N ASP A 344 30.69 6.55 6.19
CA ASP A 344 30.78 7.31 7.43
C ASP A 344 31.94 8.32 7.37
N ASP A 345 31.62 9.61 7.46
CA ASP A 345 32.55 10.63 7.95
C ASP A 345 31.99 11.13 9.30
N PRO A 346 32.75 11.08 10.41
CA PRO A 346 32.22 11.35 11.73
C PRO A 346 32.06 12.87 11.93
N MET A 347 30.86 13.37 11.68
CA MET A 347 30.46 14.74 12.02
C MET A 347 29.86 14.78 13.43
N ASP A 348 30.73 15.13 14.37
CA ASP A 348 30.53 15.99 15.54
C ASP A 348 29.10 16.04 16.17
N GLU A 349 28.93 15.31 17.27
CA GLU A 349 27.79 15.42 18.19
C GLU A 349 27.85 16.75 18.97
N THR A 350 27.46 17.84 18.35
CA THR A 350 26.88 18.97 19.08
C THR A 350 25.91 19.73 18.18
N ASP A 351 24.60 19.48 18.33
CA ASP A 351 23.71 20.61 18.58
C ASP A 351 22.37 20.23 19.24
N LEU A 352 22.20 20.92 20.36
CA LEU A 352 21.08 21.07 21.29
C LEU A 352 19.66 20.96 20.68
N ALA A 353 18.87 20.01 21.19
CA ALA A 353 17.41 20.07 21.18
C ALA A 353 16.87 19.88 22.61
N GLU A 354 16.27 20.95 23.14
CA GLU A 354 15.77 21.07 24.51
C GLU A 354 14.76 19.96 24.89
N LYS A 355 14.96 19.40 26.08
CA LYS A 355 14.14 18.32 26.65
C LYS A 355 12.92 18.93 27.36
N VAL A 356 11.75 18.95 26.72
CA VAL A 356 10.49 19.16 27.45
C VAL A 356 10.27 17.98 28.40
N SER A 357 10.15 18.27 29.69
CA SER A 357 9.95 17.27 30.75
C SER A 357 8.48 16.80 30.80
N TRP A 358 8.25 15.62 31.36
CA TRP A 358 6.89 15.10 31.56
C TRP A 358 6.01 16.02 32.43
N GLY A 359 6.61 16.72 33.39
CA GLY A 359 5.89 17.71 34.20
C GLY A 359 5.38 18.87 33.36
N GLU A 360 6.16 19.32 32.38
CA GLU A 360 5.76 20.40 31.47
C GLU A 360 4.68 19.94 30.49
N ALA A 361 4.83 18.76 29.88
CA ALA A 361 3.83 18.20 28.96
C ALA A 361 2.48 17.95 29.66
N MET A 362 2.50 17.40 30.88
CA MET A 362 1.27 17.21 31.67
C MET A 362 0.66 18.54 32.12
N GLY A 363 1.50 19.51 32.48
CA GLY A 363 1.04 20.87 32.79
C GLY A 363 0.40 21.58 31.59
N TRP A 364 0.84 21.31 30.36
CA TRP A 364 0.20 21.83 29.15
C TRP A 364 -1.15 21.16 28.88
N LEU A 365 -1.24 19.84 29.02
CA LEU A 365 -2.48 19.09 28.84
C LEU A 365 -3.54 19.50 29.88
N GLU A 366 -3.14 19.66 31.14
CA GLU A 366 -4.01 20.16 32.20
C GLU A 366 -4.51 21.59 31.91
N LYS A 367 -3.61 22.50 31.50
CA LYS A 367 -3.99 23.86 31.10
C LYS A 367 -4.97 23.87 29.93
N PHE A 368 -4.76 23.00 28.95
CA PHE A 368 -5.65 22.86 27.79
C PHE A 368 -7.05 22.36 28.19
N VAL A 369 -7.13 21.31 29.01
CA VAL A 369 -8.43 20.76 29.47
C VAL A 369 -9.18 21.80 30.32
N ASN A 370 -8.49 22.49 31.23
CA ASN A 370 -9.07 23.57 32.05
C ASN A 370 -9.53 24.80 31.23
N TRP A 371 -8.87 25.08 30.11
CA TRP A 371 -9.31 26.11 29.17
C TRP A 371 -10.55 25.65 28.39
N ALA A 372 -10.54 24.41 27.88
CA ALA A 372 -11.66 23.83 27.14
C ALA A 372 -12.95 23.75 27.97
N GLU A 373 -12.85 23.49 29.27
CA GLU A 373 -13.98 23.54 30.23
C GLU A 373 -14.75 24.88 30.22
N ARG A 374 -14.04 25.98 29.96
CA ARG A 374 -14.57 27.34 30.09
C ARG A 374 -14.93 27.97 28.75
N HIS A 375 -14.71 27.25 27.66
CA HIS A 375 -14.83 27.80 26.33
C HIS A 375 -16.07 27.25 25.61
N PRO A 376 -17.04 28.10 25.22
CA PRO A 376 -18.34 27.67 24.70
C PRO A 376 -18.30 26.85 23.40
N ALA A 377 -17.16 26.78 22.71
CA ALA A 377 -16.98 26.00 21.50
C ALA A 377 -16.75 24.49 21.76
N PHE A 378 -16.51 24.07 23.01
CA PHE A 378 -16.21 22.68 23.35
C PHE A 378 -17.41 22.00 24.02
N PRO A 379 -18.00 20.96 23.40
CA PRO A 379 -19.08 20.20 24.01
C PRO A 379 -18.61 19.49 25.29
N VAL A 380 -19.49 19.37 26.29
CA VAL A 380 -19.20 18.71 27.59
C VAL A 380 -18.63 17.30 27.42
N ALA A 381 -19.11 16.54 26.42
CA ALA A 381 -18.61 15.20 26.12
C ALA A 381 -17.14 15.18 25.62
N MET A 382 -16.68 16.27 25.01
CA MET A 382 -15.30 16.45 24.54
C MET A 382 -14.37 16.81 25.69
N VAL A 383 -14.84 17.70 26.58
CA VAL A 383 -14.14 18.04 27.83
C VAL A 383 -13.99 16.82 28.75
N MET A 384 -15.06 16.03 28.89
CA MET A 384 -15.02 14.76 29.64
C MET A 384 -14.02 13.75 29.03
N ARG A 385 -13.94 13.65 27.70
CA ARG A 385 -12.93 12.82 27.04
C ARG A 385 -11.50 13.31 27.27
N GLY A 386 -11.27 14.61 27.30
CA GLY A 386 -9.98 15.20 27.69
C GLY A 386 -9.55 14.81 29.10
N HIS A 387 -10.49 14.81 30.06
CA HIS A 387 -10.26 14.35 31.43
C HIS A 387 -9.99 12.85 31.53
N LEU A 388 -10.74 12.03 30.79
CA LEU A 388 -10.50 10.58 30.72
C LEU A 388 -9.12 10.28 30.12
N TYR A 389 -8.72 11.00 29.07
CA TYR A 389 -7.40 10.87 28.47
C TYR A 389 -6.27 11.29 29.43
N TYR A 390 -6.44 12.42 30.15
CA TYR A 390 -5.50 12.82 31.21
C TYR A 390 -5.36 11.75 32.30
N LYS A 391 -6.47 11.11 32.68
CA LYS A 391 -6.50 10.03 33.68
C LYS A 391 -5.83 8.76 33.16
N ASP A 392 -6.09 8.36 31.91
CA ASP A 392 -5.50 7.18 31.28
C ASP A 392 -3.98 7.35 31.09
N VAL A 393 -3.53 8.53 30.67
CA VAL A 393 -2.10 8.87 30.59
C VAL A 393 -1.44 8.89 31.97
N SER A 394 -2.14 9.38 32.99
CA SER A 394 -1.67 9.34 34.38
C SER A 394 -1.57 7.90 34.92
N LEU A 395 -2.47 7.00 34.49
CA LEU A 395 -2.45 5.58 34.82
C LEU A 395 -1.32 4.83 34.10
N LEU A 396 -1.11 5.12 32.81
CA LEU A 396 -0.03 4.56 31.99
C LEU A 396 1.35 4.98 32.50
N ARG A 397 1.50 6.21 33.01
CA ARG A 397 2.71 6.67 33.73
C ARG A 397 3.04 5.78 34.93
N GLN A 398 2.04 5.23 35.61
CA GLN A 398 2.23 4.35 36.75
C GLN A 398 2.53 2.89 36.36
N GLN A 399 2.21 2.47 35.12
CA GLN A 399 2.13 1.05 34.78
C GLN A 399 3.28 0.44 33.95
N SER A 400 4.15 1.16 33.22
CA SER A 400 5.41 0.55 32.73
C SER A 400 6.40 1.44 31.96
N VAL A 401 7.65 0.97 32.05
CA VAL A 401 8.90 1.40 31.42
C VAL A 401 8.92 1.07 29.92
N LYS A 402 8.87 2.10 29.07
CA LYS A 402 9.69 2.28 27.84
C LYS A 402 9.41 3.69 27.29
N GLN A 403 10.29 4.62 27.66
CA GLN A 403 10.07 6.07 27.63
C GLN A 403 10.27 6.74 26.25
N ALA A 404 10.64 6.01 25.19
CA ALA A 404 11.04 6.59 23.90
C ALA A 404 9.86 6.81 22.93
N ASP A 405 9.04 5.78 22.70
CA ASP A 405 8.00 5.81 21.66
C ASP A 405 6.87 6.81 21.98
N ILE A 406 6.55 6.94 23.26
CA ILE A 406 5.53 7.88 23.74
C ILE A 406 6.04 9.33 23.67
N ARG A 407 7.34 9.55 23.96
CA ARG A 407 7.97 10.88 23.91
C ARG A 407 7.98 11.43 22.49
N ASP A 408 8.14 10.56 21.50
CA ASP A 408 8.16 10.91 20.08
C ASP A 408 6.76 11.28 19.57
N MET A 409 5.72 10.61 20.07
CA MET A 409 4.33 10.98 19.83
C MET A 409 3.99 12.38 20.38
N PHE A 410 4.41 12.69 21.62
CA PHE A 410 4.20 14.01 22.21
C PHE A 410 4.96 15.13 21.48
N LYS A 411 6.18 14.87 21.00
CA LYS A 411 6.93 15.82 20.17
C LYS A 411 6.19 16.16 18.88
N ARG A 412 5.58 15.17 18.23
CA ARG A 412 4.78 15.37 17.02
C ARG A 412 3.52 16.20 17.29
N ALA A 413 2.80 15.91 18.38
CA ALA A 413 1.61 16.67 18.78
C ALA A 413 1.95 18.13 19.16
N ALA A 414 3.02 18.35 19.92
CA ALA A 414 3.49 19.67 20.30
C ALA A 414 3.91 20.50 19.07
N LYS A 415 4.65 19.90 18.13
CA LYS A 415 5.09 20.55 16.89
C LYS A 415 3.91 20.92 15.97
N LYS A 416 2.86 20.09 15.93
CA LYS A 416 1.60 20.41 15.23
C LYS A 416 0.84 21.55 15.91
N ALA A 417 0.75 21.56 17.24
CA ALA A 417 0.09 22.62 18.00
C ALA A 417 0.82 23.97 17.91
N GLU A 418 2.16 23.95 17.85
CA GLU A 418 3.00 25.12 17.64
C GLU A 418 2.83 25.67 16.22
N ALA A 419 2.89 24.80 15.20
CA ALA A 419 2.68 25.17 13.80
C ALA A 419 1.27 25.72 13.53
N ALA A 420 0.28 25.30 14.32
CA ALA A 420 -1.09 25.81 14.26
C ALA A 420 -1.31 27.11 15.07
N GLY A 421 -0.27 27.69 15.69
CA GLY A 421 -0.37 28.94 16.47
C GLY A 421 -1.03 28.79 17.85
N ILE A 422 -1.51 27.60 18.20
CA ILE A 422 -2.30 27.29 19.40
C ILE A 422 -1.49 27.56 20.67
N ILE A 423 -0.19 27.28 20.65
CA ILE A 423 0.71 27.53 21.80
C ILE A 423 0.89 29.04 22.04
N ARG A 424 0.99 29.85 20.98
CA ARG A 424 1.07 31.32 21.08
C ARG A 424 -0.23 31.93 21.59
N GLU A 425 -1.38 31.44 21.16
CA GLU A 425 -2.69 31.90 21.64
C GLU A 425 -2.93 31.53 23.11
N ALA A 426 -2.56 30.31 23.53
CA ALA A 426 -2.64 29.88 24.92
C ALA A 426 -1.70 30.67 25.85
N GLN A 427 -0.49 30.99 25.40
CA GLN A 427 0.46 31.84 26.13
C GLN A 427 0.00 33.31 26.21
N ALA A 428 -0.59 33.85 25.14
CA ALA A 428 -1.16 35.19 25.14
C ALA A 428 -2.36 35.32 26.10
N ALA A 429 -3.25 34.32 26.13
CA ALA A 429 -4.38 34.27 27.06
C ALA A 429 -3.96 34.14 28.53
N SER A 430 -2.90 33.37 28.81
CA SER A 430 -2.29 33.26 30.14
C SER A 430 -1.70 34.59 30.64
N THR A 431 -1.18 35.42 29.73
CA THR A 431 -0.56 36.70 30.09
C THR A 431 -1.62 37.79 30.29
N ALA A 432 -2.71 37.75 29.52
CA ALA A 432 -3.87 38.63 29.67
C ALA A 432 -4.66 38.39 30.97
N SER A 433 -4.76 37.14 31.43
CA SER A 433 -5.42 36.78 32.69
C SER A 433 -4.64 37.23 33.95
N ASN A 434 -3.32 37.39 33.86
CA ASN A 434 -2.49 37.86 34.98
C ASN A 434 -2.41 39.40 35.05
N ALA A 435 -2.67 40.10 33.95
CA ALA A 435 -2.71 41.56 33.92
C ALA A 435 -4.03 42.15 34.48
N THR A 436 -5.11 41.36 34.55
CA THR A 436 -6.43 41.79 35.03
C THR A 436 -6.65 41.61 36.55
N ALA A 437 -5.67 41.08 37.29
CA ALA A 437 -5.78 40.81 38.74
C ALA A 437 -5.14 41.88 39.66
N LYS A 438 -4.86 43.10 39.16
CA LYS A 438 -4.48 44.27 39.99
C LYS A 438 -5.42 45.46 39.72
N SER A 439 -6.43 45.59 40.56
CA SER A 439 -7.33 46.77 40.72
C SER A 439 -6.56 47.97 41.34
N PRO A 440 -7.04 49.25 41.41
CA PRO A 440 -8.46 49.62 41.60
C PRO A 440 -9.02 50.91 40.95
N ALA A 441 -10.36 50.93 40.89
CA ALA A 441 -11.33 52.03 41.13
C ALA A 441 -11.08 53.44 40.56
N SER A 442 -12.06 53.97 39.78
CA SER A 442 -13.00 55.05 40.22
C SER A 442 -13.69 55.77 39.04
N THR A 443 -15.00 56.02 39.24
CA THR A 443 -15.82 57.18 38.78
C THR A 443 -16.01 57.54 37.29
N ALA A 444 -17.24 57.28 36.84
CA ALA A 444 -18.18 58.09 36.02
C ALA A 444 -17.69 59.32 35.22
N SER A 445 -18.09 59.40 33.94
CA SER A 445 -19.10 60.36 33.42
C SER A 445 -19.22 60.37 31.88
N ASN A 446 -20.38 60.83 31.43
CA ASN A 446 -20.91 61.00 30.07
C ASN A 446 -19.96 61.60 29.00
N ALA A 447 -20.15 61.22 27.73
CA ALA A 447 -20.44 62.16 26.64
C ALA A 447 -20.69 61.45 25.28
N THR A 448 -21.53 62.12 24.49
CA THR A 448 -22.14 61.79 23.21
C THR A 448 -21.26 62.13 21.99
N ALA A 449 -21.58 61.45 20.87
CA ALA A 449 -21.50 61.88 19.46
C ALA A 449 -20.13 61.93 18.75
N LYS A 450 -19.98 61.10 17.70
CA LYS A 450 -20.09 61.47 16.26
C LYS A 450 -19.55 60.35 15.37
N SER A 451 -20.30 60.06 14.30
CA SER A 451 -19.91 59.17 13.19
C SER A 451 -18.81 59.78 12.32
N PRO A 452 -17.97 58.94 11.67
CA PRO A 452 -17.68 59.14 10.26
C PRO A 452 -17.78 57.86 9.39
N GLN A 453 -17.87 58.11 8.09
CA GLN A 453 -18.16 57.24 6.94
C GLN A 453 -17.30 55.97 6.75
N PRO A 454 -17.78 54.99 5.96
CA PRO A 454 -17.20 53.66 5.85
C PRO A 454 -15.98 53.60 4.93
N THR A 455 -14.91 52.98 5.43
CA THR A 455 -13.82 52.41 4.64
C THR A 455 -14.25 51.10 3.95
N PRO A 456 -13.68 50.75 2.78
CA PRO A 456 -14.09 49.59 2.01
C PRO A 456 -13.75 48.28 2.73
N GLU A 457 -14.71 47.35 2.74
CA GLU A 457 -14.55 45.98 3.26
C GLU A 457 -13.48 45.22 2.46
N PRO A 458 -12.54 44.51 3.12
CA PRO A 458 -11.76 43.47 2.45
C PRO A 458 -12.64 42.22 2.25
N GLU A 459 -12.57 41.63 1.06
CA GLU A 459 -13.26 40.39 0.70
C GLU A 459 -13.02 39.25 1.71
N PRO A 460 -14.01 38.38 1.97
CA PRO A 460 -13.84 37.25 2.87
C PRO A 460 -12.88 36.23 2.25
N VAL A 461 -11.70 36.10 2.85
CA VAL A 461 -10.82 34.95 2.60
C VAL A 461 -11.56 33.70 3.06
N ALA A 462 -11.82 32.78 2.13
CA ALA A 462 -12.43 31.48 2.42
C ALA A 462 -11.63 30.73 3.50
N GLY A 463 -12.17 30.67 4.70
CA GLY A 463 -11.65 29.81 5.77
C GLY A 463 -11.87 28.33 5.46
N PRO A 464 -11.04 27.42 6.00
CA PRO A 464 -11.23 25.99 5.83
C PRO A 464 -12.58 25.55 6.42
N SER A 465 -13.31 24.72 5.67
CA SER A 465 -14.73 24.39 5.85
C SER A 465 -15.09 23.56 7.10
N ARG A 466 -14.17 23.37 8.06
CA ARG A 466 -14.42 22.70 9.36
C ARG A 466 -13.26 22.96 10.32
N PRO A 467 -13.50 23.23 11.62
CA PRO A 467 -12.44 23.28 12.63
C PRO A 467 -11.81 21.88 12.85
N LEU A 468 -10.48 21.84 12.97
CA LEU A 468 -9.70 20.63 13.26
C LEU A 468 -10.23 19.92 14.52
N THR A 469 -10.49 18.62 14.39
CA THR A 469 -11.00 17.77 15.47
C THR A 469 -9.88 16.97 16.15
N ILE A 470 -10.16 16.40 17.32
CA ILE A 470 -9.20 15.56 18.05
C ILE A 470 -8.85 14.28 17.27
N ASP A 471 -9.78 13.79 16.46
CA ASP A 471 -9.59 12.62 15.59
C ASP A 471 -8.59 12.94 14.46
N ASP A 472 -8.59 14.18 13.95
CA ASP A 472 -7.60 14.68 12.98
C ASP A 472 -6.19 14.86 13.59
N LEU A 473 -6.09 14.94 14.93
CA LEU A 473 -4.82 15.06 15.65
C LEU A 473 -4.24 13.71 16.10
N LEU A 474 -5.08 12.68 16.23
CA LEU A 474 -4.73 11.38 16.82
C LEU A 474 -4.85 10.18 15.86
N ASP A 475 -5.28 10.37 14.60
CA ASP A 475 -5.41 9.31 13.58
C ASP A 475 -6.23 8.08 14.06
N LEU A 476 -7.36 8.32 14.74
CA LEU A 476 -8.30 7.28 15.13
C LEU A 476 -9.49 7.27 14.16
N ASP A 477 -9.49 6.35 13.19
CA ASP A 477 -10.59 6.20 12.22
C ASP A 477 -11.90 5.70 12.90
N ASP A 478 -13.02 6.27 12.45
CA ASP A 478 -14.42 5.87 12.73
C ASP A 478 -14.75 4.42 12.29
N PRO A 479 -15.79 3.78 12.87
CA PRO A 479 -16.17 2.39 12.58
C PRO A 479 -16.69 2.22 11.14
N PRO A 480 -16.56 1.00 10.57
CA PRO A 480 -16.91 0.73 9.18
C PRO A 480 -18.40 0.96 8.90
N PRO A 481 -18.78 1.37 7.68
CA PRO A 481 -20.17 1.53 7.30
C PRO A 481 -20.85 0.16 7.22
N TYR A 482 -21.82 -0.06 8.11
CA TYR A 482 -22.83 -1.11 7.98
C TYR A 482 -23.95 -0.67 7.02
N GLY A 483 -24.47 -1.63 6.25
CA GLY A 483 -25.78 -1.56 5.57
C GLY A 483 -25.79 -2.41 4.28
N GLY A 484 -26.63 -3.43 4.11
CA GLY A 484 -27.69 -3.95 4.96
C GLY A 484 -28.22 -5.29 4.42
N PHE A 485 -28.58 -6.17 5.34
CA PHE A 485 -29.52 -7.26 5.10
C PHE A 485 -30.89 -6.65 4.80
N SER A 486 -31.56 -7.15 3.76
CA SER A 486 -33.01 -7.15 3.69
C SER A 486 -33.44 -8.61 3.79
N SER A 487 -33.98 -8.94 4.97
CA SER A 487 -35.03 -9.94 5.10
C SER A 487 -36.30 -9.29 4.56
N ASP A 488 -36.96 -9.92 3.61
CA ASP A 488 -38.41 -9.99 3.57
C ASP A 488 -38.83 -11.28 2.86
N SER A 489 -39.70 -11.99 3.57
CA SER A 489 -40.49 -13.16 3.17
C SER A 489 -41.56 -12.77 2.16
N ASP A 490 -41.63 -13.48 1.04
CA ASP A 490 -42.76 -14.33 0.60
C ASP A 490 -42.45 -14.99 -0.76
#